data_AF-A0A8V1AI83-F1
#
_entry.id   AF-A0A8V1AI83-F1
#
_cell.length_a   1.000
_cell.length_b   1.000
_cell.length_c   1.000
_cell.angle_alpha   90.00
_cell.angle_beta   90.00
_cell.angle_gamma   90.00
#
_symmetry.space_group_name_H-M   'P 1'
#
loop_
_entity.id
_entity.type
_entity.pdbx_description
1 polymer ?
#
loop_
_entity_poly.entity_id
_entity_poly.type
_entity_poly.pdbx_seq_one_letter_code
_entity_poly.pdbx_strand_id
1 'polypeptide(L)'
;MGGLLTPLRFGCWEGTAWSVPPPPLGSPAVCVWGGAVWLSPPSLCALGGGIVALPLFVPAAPDYDKSQWINEKEKLGLDFPNLPYFIDGDVKLTQSNAILRYIARKHNMCECRGGVRPWVWVWVWVWVWVWVWGGSRCHHPCAGGDTEEERQRVDVLENQVMDFRMSLVMVCYSPDFEKLKPGYLEQLPGKLRLFSAFLGDRKWFAGEKLTFVDFLMFDVLDQNRIFAPRCLEPYGNLGSFMERFGALEKVAAYLKSSRFQKMPINNKMAKWGGKKE
;
A
#
# COMPACT_ATOMS: atom_id res chain seq x y z
N MET A 1 23.95 -12.41 -41.40
CA MET A 1 24.35 -11.21 -40.64
C MET A 1 23.50 -11.16 -39.38
N GLY A 2 24.00 -11.74 -38.28
CA GLY A 2 23.30 -11.75 -37.00
C GLY A 2 23.62 -10.48 -36.23
N GLY A 3 22.60 -9.66 -35.98
CA GLY A 3 22.73 -8.51 -35.09
C GLY A 3 22.79 -8.98 -33.65
N LEU A 4 23.91 -8.69 -32.97
CA LEU A 4 24.02 -8.81 -31.52
C LEU A 4 22.98 -7.90 -30.86
N LEU A 5 21.92 -8.49 -30.30
CA LEU A 5 21.10 -7.83 -29.29
C LEU A 5 21.95 -7.66 -28.04
N THR A 6 22.35 -6.43 -27.77
CA THR A 6 23.05 -6.05 -26.54
C THR A 6 22.11 -6.34 -25.37
N PRO A 7 22.47 -7.19 -24.38
CA PRO A 7 21.67 -7.35 -23.19
C PRO A 7 21.69 -6.03 -22.43
N LEU A 8 20.51 -5.43 -22.19
CA LEU A 8 20.36 -4.35 -21.23
C LEU A 8 20.81 -4.87 -19.86
N ARG A 9 22.03 -4.51 -19.46
CA ARG A 9 22.56 -4.73 -18.11
C ARG A 9 21.73 -3.88 -17.16
N PHE A 10 20.80 -4.50 -16.45
CA PHE A 10 20.08 -3.88 -15.33
C PHE A 10 21.06 -3.76 -14.15
N GLY A 11 21.48 -2.52 -13.83
CA GLY A 11 22.57 -2.18 -12.92
C GLY A 11 22.33 -2.37 -11.43
N CYS A 12 21.50 -3.34 -11.00
CA CYS A 12 21.16 -3.53 -9.59
C CYS A 12 21.77 -4.80 -8.95
N TRP A 13 22.78 -5.40 -9.58
CA TRP A 13 23.12 -6.79 -9.32
C TRP A 13 24.54 -7.10 -8.82
N GLU A 14 25.40 -6.11 -8.69
CA GLU A 14 26.73 -6.31 -8.10
C GLU A 14 26.80 -5.59 -6.75
N GLY A 15 26.73 -6.36 -5.65
CA GLY A 15 27.22 -5.87 -4.34
C GLY A 15 26.46 -6.27 -3.07
N THR A 16 25.35 -7.00 -3.11
CA THR A 16 24.66 -7.45 -1.88
C THR A 16 24.88 -8.92 -1.60
N ALA A 17 25.30 -9.25 -0.39
CA ALA A 17 25.46 -10.60 0.17
C ALA A 17 24.13 -11.40 0.31
N TRP A 18 23.16 -11.15 -0.55
CA TRP A 18 21.90 -11.87 -0.64
C TRP A 18 21.80 -12.46 -2.04
N SER A 19 22.18 -13.73 -2.16
CA SER A 19 22.01 -14.54 -3.36
C SER A 19 20.53 -14.85 -3.57
N VAL A 20 19.75 -13.85 -4.00
CA VAL A 20 18.42 -14.07 -4.57
C VAL A 20 18.60 -14.18 -6.08
N PRO A 21 18.22 -15.30 -6.72
CA PRO A 21 18.28 -15.43 -8.17
C PRO A 21 17.43 -14.34 -8.84
N PRO A 22 17.79 -13.92 -10.06
CA PRO A 22 17.05 -12.86 -10.74
C PRO A 22 15.61 -13.34 -10.97
N PRO A 23 14.61 -12.44 -10.95
CA PRO A 23 13.32 -12.80 -11.51
C PRO A 23 13.50 -13.30 -12.96
N PRO A 24 12.68 -14.26 -13.42
CA PRO A 24 12.54 -14.55 -14.84
C PRO A 24 12.31 -13.25 -15.62
N LEU A 25 12.93 -13.11 -16.80
CA LEU A 25 12.72 -11.97 -17.70
C LEU A 25 11.21 -11.73 -17.90
N GLY A 26 10.75 -10.50 -17.63
CA GLY A 26 9.35 -10.11 -17.74
C GLY A 26 8.51 -10.23 -16.47
N SER A 27 9.07 -10.68 -15.34
CA SER A 27 8.34 -10.68 -14.06
C SER A 27 8.19 -9.26 -13.52
N PRO A 28 7.04 -8.90 -12.91
CA PRO A 28 6.88 -7.58 -12.32
C PRO A 28 7.87 -7.38 -11.16
N ALA A 29 8.45 -6.18 -11.07
CA ALA A 29 9.41 -5.83 -10.04
C ALA A 29 8.94 -4.59 -9.27
N VAL A 30 9.07 -4.63 -7.94
CA VAL A 30 8.86 -3.48 -7.07
C VAL A 30 10.13 -3.16 -6.31
N CYS A 31 10.53 -1.90 -6.31
CA CYS A 31 11.73 -1.46 -5.60
C CYS A 31 11.37 -0.47 -4.49
N VAL A 32 11.97 -0.69 -3.33
CA VAL A 32 11.72 0.06 -2.09
C VAL A 32 13.04 0.40 -1.39
N TRP A 33 13.04 1.36 -0.47
CA TRP A 33 14.23 1.59 0.37
C TRP A 33 14.48 0.39 1.30
N GLY A 34 15.73 -0.09 1.32
CA GLY A 34 16.26 -1.10 2.23
C GLY A 34 16.33 -0.58 3.65
N GLY A 35 15.18 -0.62 4.32
CA GLY A 35 14.96 -0.10 5.65
C GLY A 35 13.56 0.47 5.85
N ALA A 36 12.82 0.77 4.77
CA ALA A 36 11.41 1.12 4.84
C ALA A 36 10.60 -0.09 4.37
N VAL A 37 10.46 -1.07 5.26
CA VAL A 37 9.79 -2.34 4.98
C VAL A 37 8.30 -2.15 4.67
N TRP A 38 7.73 -1.03 5.11
CA TRP A 38 6.31 -0.78 5.06
C TRP A 38 6.00 0.54 4.38
N LEU A 39 6.37 0.61 3.10
CA LEU A 39 5.50 1.24 2.13
C LEU A 39 4.84 0.08 1.40
N SER A 40 3.54 0.17 1.24
CA SER A 40 2.56 -0.90 1.14
C SER A 40 2.58 -1.88 -0.06
N PRO A 41 3.46 -1.81 -1.08
CA PRO A 41 3.46 -2.82 -2.15
C PRO A 41 3.81 -4.28 -1.77
N PRO A 42 4.79 -4.61 -0.89
CA PRO A 42 5.27 -5.99 -0.72
C PRO A 42 4.21 -6.97 -0.23
N SER A 43 3.28 -6.51 0.63
CA SER A 43 2.20 -7.35 1.17
C SER A 43 1.10 -7.62 0.14
N LEU A 44 0.85 -6.70 -0.80
CA LEU A 44 -0.04 -6.96 -1.94
C LEU A 44 0.64 -7.89 -2.97
N CYS A 45 1.96 -7.74 -3.14
CA CYS A 45 2.78 -8.61 -4.00
C CYS A 45 2.77 -10.09 -3.56
N ALA A 46 2.54 -10.34 -2.27
CA ALA A 46 2.37 -11.69 -1.73
C ALA A 46 1.08 -12.39 -2.18
N LEU A 47 0.04 -11.65 -2.58
CA LEU A 47 -1.25 -12.24 -2.95
C LEU A 47 -1.35 -12.76 -4.39
N GLY A 48 -0.52 -12.28 -5.31
CA GLY A 48 -0.62 -12.72 -6.70
C GLY A 48 0.54 -12.27 -7.57
N GLY A 49 1.22 -13.24 -8.19
CA GLY A 49 1.85 -13.01 -9.49
C GLY A 49 3.38 -13.05 -9.57
N GLY A 50 4.11 -13.48 -8.54
CA GLY A 50 5.58 -13.59 -8.66
C GLY A 50 6.30 -12.25 -8.73
N ILE A 51 5.70 -11.19 -8.15
CA ILE A 51 6.30 -9.87 -8.08
C ILE A 51 7.51 -9.91 -7.14
N VAL A 52 8.67 -9.46 -7.62
CA VAL A 52 9.92 -9.45 -6.83
C VAL A 52 10.12 -8.08 -6.19
N ALA A 53 10.21 -8.07 -4.85
CA ALA A 53 10.58 -6.87 -4.10
C ALA A 53 12.10 -6.77 -3.97
N LEU A 54 12.69 -5.69 -4.45
CA LEU A 54 14.13 -5.42 -4.37
C LEU A 54 14.39 -4.24 -3.41
N PRO A 55 15.06 -4.46 -2.27
CA PRO A 55 15.43 -3.39 -1.36
C PRO A 55 16.67 -2.64 -1.86
N LEU A 56 16.60 -1.31 -1.96
CA LEU A 56 17.75 -0.44 -2.20
C LEU A 56 18.54 -0.23 -0.92
N PHE A 57 19.79 -0.65 -0.87
CA PHE A 57 20.59 -0.53 0.35
C PHE A 57 20.93 0.94 0.63
N VAL A 58 20.61 1.42 1.84
CA VAL A 58 21.13 2.70 2.35
C VAL A 58 22.19 2.38 3.41
N PRO A 59 23.46 2.75 3.22
CA PRO A 59 24.51 2.58 4.23
C PRO A 59 24.19 3.29 5.55
N ALA A 60 24.91 2.95 6.61
CA ALA A 60 24.71 3.56 7.92
C ALA A 60 25.16 5.03 7.94
N ALA A 61 24.78 5.76 9.00
CA ALA A 61 25.29 7.11 9.26
C ALA A 61 26.85 7.11 9.33
N PRO A 62 27.51 8.24 9.01
CA PRO A 62 26.92 9.54 8.66
C PRO A 62 26.62 9.71 7.18
N ASP A 63 27.17 8.86 6.30
CA ASP A 63 27.19 9.14 4.86
C ASP A 63 25.83 8.95 4.19
N TYR A 64 25.00 8.03 4.72
CA TYR A 64 23.67 7.70 4.20
C TYR A 64 23.65 7.60 2.66
N ASP A 65 24.68 6.98 2.08
CA ASP A 65 24.92 7.04 0.63
C ASP A 65 23.70 6.54 -0.17
N LYS A 66 23.27 7.37 -1.12
CA LYS A 66 22.11 7.12 -2.00
C LYS A 66 22.54 6.91 -3.44
N SER A 67 23.84 6.79 -3.70
CA SER A 67 24.41 6.65 -5.05
C SER A 67 23.72 5.54 -5.86
N GLN A 68 23.43 4.38 -5.23
CA GLN A 68 22.70 3.27 -5.87
C GLN A 68 21.36 3.70 -6.48
N TRP A 69 20.62 4.60 -5.81
CA TRP A 69 19.36 5.12 -6.33
C TRP A 69 19.58 6.30 -7.28
N ILE A 70 20.41 7.27 -6.87
CA ILE A 70 20.62 8.52 -7.62
C ILE A 70 21.20 8.24 -9.01
N ASN A 71 22.08 7.25 -9.13
CA ASN A 71 22.73 6.90 -10.40
C ASN A 71 21.79 6.17 -11.38
N GLU A 72 20.70 5.57 -10.89
CA GLU A 72 19.80 4.75 -11.71
C GLU A 72 18.45 5.41 -11.97
N LYS A 73 17.96 6.30 -11.10
CA LYS A 73 16.57 6.82 -11.14
C LYS A 73 16.12 7.39 -12.48
N GLU A 74 17.00 8.15 -13.15
CA GLU A 74 16.71 8.78 -14.45
C GLU A 74 16.75 7.79 -15.63
N LYS A 75 17.39 6.63 -15.45
CA LYS A 75 17.55 5.60 -16.49
C LYS A 75 16.36 4.64 -16.58
N LEU A 76 15.50 4.63 -15.56
CA LEU A 76 14.37 3.70 -15.48
C LEU A 76 13.21 4.08 -16.42
N GLY A 77 13.19 5.33 -16.92
CA GLY A 77 12.10 5.85 -17.74
C GLY A 77 10.78 5.93 -16.97
N LEU A 78 10.84 6.35 -15.70
CA LEU A 78 9.68 6.66 -14.87
C LEU A 78 9.27 8.12 -15.16
N ASP A 79 7.97 8.39 -15.27
CA ASP A 79 7.47 9.77 -15.49
C ASP A 79 7.82 10.69 -14.29
N PHE A 80 7.69 10.15 -13.08
CA PHE A 80 8.03 10.83 -11.83
C PHE A 80 8.96 9.94 -10.99
N PRO A 81 10.29 9.97 -11.22
CA PRO A 81 11.24 9.09 -10.54
C PRO A 81 11.18 9.22 -9.01
N ASN A 82 10.67 8.20 -8.34
CA ASN A 82 10.51 8.17 -6.89
C ASN A 82 10.49 6.71 -6.38
N LEU A 83 10.56 6.55 -5.07
CA LEU A 83 10.39 5.27 -4.39
C LEU A 83 9.11 5.27 -3.53
N PRO A 84 8.34 4.17 -3.51
CA PRO A 84 8.54 2.95 -4.30
C PRO A 84 8.25 3.16 -5.79
N TYR A 85 8.90 2.36 -6.64
CA TYR A 85 8.54 2.23 -8.06
C TYR A 85 8.18 0.79 -8.40
N PHE A 86 7.38 0.61 -9.44
CA PHE A 86 6.88 -0.65 -9.95
C PHE A 86 7.02 -0.72 -11.47
N ILE A 87 7.55 -1.82 -11.99
CA ILE A 87 7.71 -2.07 -13.42
C ILE A 87 7.08 -3.42 -13.76
N ASP A 88 6.18 -3.43 -14.75
CA ASP A 88 5.45 -4.60 -15.24
C ASP A 88 5.29 -4.49 -16.76
N GLY A 89 6.26 -5.06 -17.49
CA GLY A 89 6.40 -4.84 -18.93
C GLY A 89 6.60 -3.36 -19.25
N ASP A 90 5.72 -2.80 -20.07
CA ASP A 90 5.72 -1.38 -20.45
C ASP A 90 5.13 -0.46 -19.38
N VAL A 91 4.45 -1.02 -18.36
CA VAL A 91 3.86 -0.23 -17.28
C VAL A 91 4.93 0.12 -16.26
N LYS A 92 5.16 1.41 -16.06
CA LYS A 92 6.12 1.95 -15.10
C LYS A 92 5.43 2.96 -14.20
N LEU A 93 5.35 2.65 -12.90
CA LEU A 93 4.58 3.44 -11.94
C LEU A 93 5.45 3.84 -10.75
N THR A 94 5.19 5.03 -10.23
CA THR A 94 5.58 5.47 -8.89
C THR A 94 4.33 5.84 -8.10
N GLN A 95 4.48 6.22 -6.82
CA GLN A 95 3.39 6.39 -5.84
C GLN A 95 2.80 5.07 -5.33
N SER A 96 2.92 4.82 -4.03
CA SER A 96 2.48 3.57 -3.40
C SER A 96 1.01 3.25 -3.68
N ASN A 97 0.13 4.25 -3.58
CA ASN A 97 -1.31 4.08 -3.77
C ASN A 97 -1.66 3.79 -5.24
N ALA A 98 -0.98 4.43 -6.19
CA ALA A 98 -1.17 4.15 -7.62
C ALA A 98 -0.75 2.73 -7.98
N ILE A 99 0.39 2.28 -7.44
CA ILE A 99 0.89 0.90 -7.59
C ILE A 99 -0.12 -0.10 -7.01
N LEU A 100 -0.63 0.14 -5.80
CA LEU A 100 -1.64 -0.74 -5.19
C LEU A 100 -2.93 -0.79 -6.00
N ARG A 101 -3.44 0.35 -6.46
CA ARG A 101 -4.63 0.40 -7.31
C ARG A 101 -4.42 -0.32 -8.64
N TYR A 102 -3.23 -0.24 -9.23
CA TYR A 102 -2.89 -1.01 -10.44
C TYR A 102 -2.97 -2.52 -10.19
N ILE A 103 -2.32 -3.02 -9.14
CA ILE A 103 -2.33 -4.44 -8.79
C ILE A 103 -3.75 -4.89 -8.44
N ALA A 104 -4.50 -4.09 -7.68
CA ALA A 104 -5.90 -4.37 -7.33
C ALA A 104 -6.80 -4.54 -8.56
N ARG A 105 -6.65 -3.66 -9.56
CA ARG A 105 -7.37 -3.78 -10.85
C ARG A 105 -6.94 -5.01 -11.63
N LYS A 106 -5.64 -5.31 -11.69
CA LYS A 106 -5.11 -6.47 -12.43
C LYS A 106 -5.62 -7.81 -11.85
N HIS A 107 -5.92 -7.86 -10.56
CA HIS A 107 -6.39 -9.06 -9.87
C HIS A 107 -7.88 -9.02 -9.48
N ASN A 108 -8.69 -8.12 -10.07
CA ASN A 108 -10.12 -8.02 -9.83
C ASN A 108 -10.48 -7.91 -8.33
N MET A 109 -9.64 -7.28 -7.53
CA MET A 109 -9.96 -6.98 -6.12
C MET A 109 -10.97 -5.82 -5.99
N CYS A 110 -11.52 -5.37 -7.13
CA CYS A 110 -12.43 -4.24 -7.29
C CYS A 110 -13.26 -4.42 -8.59
N GLU A 111 -14.19 -5.37 -8.65
CA GLU A 111 -14.90 -5.66 -9.90
C GLU A 111 -16.24 -4.90 -9.96
N CYS A 112 -16.37 -3.97 -10.90
CA CYS A 112 -17.66 -3.36 -11.21
C CYS A 112 -18.59 -4.43 -11.83
N ARG A 113 -19.42 -5.12 -11.04
CA ARG A 113 -20.55 -5.86 -11.61
C ARG A 113 -21.57 -4.85 -12.11
N GLY A 114 -21.70 -4.75 -13.43
CA GLY A 114 -22.65 -3.85 -14.08
C GLY A 114 -24.08 -4.16 -13.65
N GLY A 115 -24.59 -3.41 -12.68
CA GLY A 115 -26.01 -3.39 -12.33
C GLY A 115 -26.78 -2.52 -13.31
N VAL A 116 -27.88 -3.03 -13.85
CA VAL A 116 -28.88 -2.22 -14.55
C VAL A 116 -29.68 -1.48 -13.48
N ARG A 117 -29.59 -0.14 -13.42
CA ARG A 117 -30.49 0.65 -12.57
C ARG A 117 -31.92 0.55 -13.14
N PRO A 118 -32.94 0.12 -12.37
CA PRO A 118 -34.32 0.25 -12.80
C PRO A 118 -34.71 1.74 -12.76
N TRP A 119 -35.68 2.10 -13.60
CA TRP A 119 -36.28 3.43 -13.65
C TRP A 119 -36.72 3.89 -12.25
N VAL A 120 -36.20 5.04 -11.79
CA VAL A 120 -36.65 5.67 -10.54
C VAL A 120 -37.62 6.80 -10.89
N TRP A 121 -38.87 6.66 -10.45
CA TRP A 121 -39.87 7.71 -10.52
C TRP A 121 -39.68 8.67 -9.35
N VAL A 122 -39.22 9.89 -9.61
CA VAL A 122 -39.17 10.94 -8.58
C VAL A 122 -40.39 11.83 -8.76
N TRP A 123 -41.28 11.84 -7.78
CA TRP A 123 -42.41 12.76 -7.73
C TRP A 123 -41.93 14.13 -7.27
N VAL A 124 -41.88 15.10 -8.19
CA VAL A 124 -41.73 16.52 -7.85
C VAL A 124 -43.05 17.20 -8.17
N TRP A 125 -43.59 17.97 -7.22
CA TRP A 125 -44.92 18.58 -7.21
C TRP A 125 -45.17 19.68 -8.26
N VAL A 126 -44.42 19.71 -9.36
CA VAL A 126 -44.61 20.67 -10.45
C VAL A 126 -44.56 19.88 -11.76
N TRP A 127 -45.61 20.03 -12.58
CA TRP A 127 -45.80 19.34 -13.87
C TRP A 127 -44.72 19.71 -14.90
N VAL A 128 -43.51 19.19 -14.73
CA VAL A 128 -42.43 19.25 -15.71
C VAL A 128 -41.83 17.85 -15.83
N TRP A 129 -41.99 17.23 -17.00
CA TRP A 129 -41.32 15.98 -17.33
C TRP A 129 -39.82 16.28 -17.55
N VAL A 130 -38.99 16.06 -16.54
CA VAL A 130 -37.55 16.10 -16.71
C VAL A 130 -37.09 14.74 -17.26
N TRP A 131 -36.72 14.73 -18.53
CA TRP A 131 -36.00 13.60 -19.13
C TRP A 131 -34.56 13.66 -18.63
N VAL A 132 -34.24 12.86 -17.61
CA VAL A 132 -32.83 12.62 -17.26
C VAL A 132 -32.31 11.54 -18.19
N TRP A 133 -31.56 11.93 -19.22
CA TRP A 133 -30.82 10.97 -20.04
C TRP A 133 -29.72 10.34 -19.16
N GLY A 134 -29.94 9.10 -18.73
CA GLY A 134 -28.92 8.26 -18.09
C GLY A 134 -28.02 7.56 -19.12
N GLY A 135 -27.20 8.31 -19.86
CA GLY A 135 -26.02 7.78 -20.58
C GLY A 135 -24.76 8.30 -19.87
N SER A 136 -23.69 7.57 -19.60
CA SER A 136 -23.17 6.34 -20.22
C SER A 136 -22.51 5.46 -19.17
N ARG A 137 -22.43 4.17 -19.50
CA ARG A 137 -21.76 3.12 -18.74
C ARG A 137 -20.27 3.47 -18.56
N CYS A 138 -19.81 3.71 -17.33
CA CYS A 138 -18.38 3.73 -17.03
C CYS A 138 -17.85 2.30 -17.07
N HIS A 139 -17.37 1.84 -18.22
CA HIS A 139 -16.67 0.57 -18.39
C HIS A 139 -15.21 0.62 -17.88
N HIS A 140 -14.87 1.58 -17.01
CA HIS A 140 -13.56 1.60 -16.38
C HIS A 140 -13.60 0.75 -15.09
N PRO A 141 -12.70 -0.23 -14.93
CA PRO A 141 -12.50 -0.91 -13.66
C PRO A 141 -12.10 0.14 -12.62
N CYS A 142 -13.05 0.56 -11.76
CA CYS A 142 -12.75 1.44 -10.64
C CYS A 142 -12.03 0.61 -9.59
N ALA A 143 -10.86 1.06 -9.15
CA ALA A 143 -10.14 0.41 -8.07
C ALA A 143 -10.83 0.74 -6.73
N GLY A 144 -11.95 0.08 -6.37
CA GLY A 144 -12.44 0.16 -5.00
C GLY A 144 -13.73 -0.57 -4.61
N GLY A 145 -13.92 -1.84 -4.97
CA GLY A 145 -15.15 -2.56 -4.60
C GLY A 145 -16.25 -2.49 -5.66
N ASP A 146 -17.29 -3.28 -5.44
CA ASP A 146 -18.24 -3.66 -6.47
C ASP A 146 -19.35 -2.61 -6.61
N THR A 147 -19.77 -2.00 -5.50
CA THR A 147 -20.76 -0.92 -5.47
C THR A 147 -20.13 0.47 -5.35
N GLU A 148 -20.91 1.51 -5.64
CA GLU A 148 -20.46 2.90 -5.50
C GLU A 148 -20.16 3.25 -4.03
N GLU A 149 -20.95 2.73 -3.09
CA GLU A 149 -20.73 2.91 -1.66
C GLU A 149 -19.43 2.24 -1.19
N GLU A 150 -19.09 1.08 -1.74
CA GLU A 150 -17.81 0.42 -1.45
C GLU A 150 -16.64 1.25 -1.98
N ARG A 151 -16.77 1.84 -3.19
CA ARG A 151 -15.74 2.72 -3.77
C ARG A 151 -15.51 3.97 -2.95
N GLN A 152 -16.58 4.59 -2.49
CA GLN A 152 -16.49 5.74 -1.59
C GLN A 152 -15.77 5.37 -0.30
N ARG A 153 -16.05 4.19 0.29
CA ARG A 153 -15.33 3.72 1.47
C ARG A 153 -13.85 3.48 1.19
N VAL A 154 -13.52 2.85 0.05
CA VAL A 154 -12.14 2.64 -0.37
C VAL A 154 -11.40 3.96 -0.53
N ASP A 155 -11.98 4.91 -1.26
CA ASP A 155 -11.35 6.18 -1.56
C ASP A 155 -11.14 7.03 -0.30
N VAL A 156 -12.15 7.11 0.57
CA VAL A 156 -12.03 7.82 1.86
C VAL A 156 -10.97 7.14 2.74
N LEU A 157 -11.02 5.81 2.86
CA LEU A 157 -10.10 5.10 3.74
C LEU A 157 -8.67 5.16 3.26
N GLU A 158 -8.41 5.02 1.95
CA GLU A 158 -7.07 5.14 1.38
C GLU A 158 -6.40 6.46 1.78
N ASN A 159 -7.13 7.57 1.65
CA ASN A 159 -6.61 8.89 2.00
C ASN A 159 -6.46 9.06 3.52
N GLN A 160 -7.44 8.60 4.30
CA GLN A 160 -7.38 8.66 5.75
C GLN A 160 -6.22 7.83 6.33
N VAL A 161 -5.91 6.69 5.71
CA VAL A 161 -4.74 5.86 6.05
C VAL A 161 -3.45 6.64 5.81
N MET A 162 -3.35 7.37 4.70
CA MET A 162 -2.16 8.17 4.39
C MET A 162 -1.95 9.28 5.41
N ASP A 163 -3.01 10.01 5.79
CA ASP A 163 -2.92 11.03 6.84
C ASP A 163 -2.47 10.41 8.17
N PHE A 164 -3.02 9.24 8.52
CA PHE A 164 -2.66 8.55 9.74
C PHE A 164 -1.20 8.10 9.73
N ARG A 165 -0.73 7.49 8.63
CA ARG A 165 0.66 7.10 8.42
C ARG A 165 1.59 8.31 8.53
N MET A 166 1.29 9.39 7.81
CA MET A 166 2.11 10.60 7.81
C MET A 166 2.19 11.21 9.21
N SER A 167 1.11 11.14 10.00
CA SER A 167 1.16 11.64 11.38
C SER A 167 2.17 10.92 12.27
N LEU A 168 2.35 9.60 12.10
CA LEU A 168 3.39 8.84 12.81
C LEU A 168 4.79 9.13 12.23
N VAL A 169 4.91 9.13 10.90
CA VAL A 169 6.18 9.41 10.21
C VAL A 169 6.77 10.76 10.63
N MET A 170 5.95 11.81 10.68
CA MET A 170 6.39 13.15 11.09
C MET A 170 6.98 13.17 12.51
N VAL A 171 6.40 12.40 13.43
CA VAL A 171 6.93 12.24 14.79
C VAL A 171 8.24 11.47 14.75
N CYS A 172 8.30 10.33 14.06
CA CYS A 172 9.47 9.45 14.01
C CYS A 172 10.70 10.10 13.36
N TYR A 173 10.54 11.04 12.44
CA TYR A 173 11.65 11.72 11.76
C TYR A 173 12.04 13.07 12.41
N SER A 174 11.25 13.58 13.35
CA SER A 174 11.55 14.84 14.04
C SER A 174 12.77 14.71 14.97
N PRO A 175 13.68 15.71 15.01
CA PRO A 175 14.75 15.73 16.02
C PRO A 175 14.20 15.81 17.45
N ASP A 176 12.97 16.33 17.64
CA ASP A 176 12.27 16.43 18.93
C ASP A 176 11.36 15.21 19.22
N PHE A 177 11.64 14.04 18.64
CA PHE A 177 10.85 12.81 18.78
C PHE A 177 10.37 12.54 20.22
N GLU A 178 11.28 12.58 21.21
CA GLU A 178 10.96 12.29 22.61
C GLU A 178 9.93 13.27 23.21
N LYS A 179 9.91 14.53 22.74
CA LYS A 179 8.93 15.54 23.19
C LYS A 179 7.58 15.39 22.48
N LEU A 180 7.58 14.97 21.22
CA LEU A 180 6.38 14.85 20.40
C LEU A 180 5.63 13.53 20.61
N LYS A 181 6.35 12.46 20.96
CA LYS A 181 5.78 11.11 21.17
C LYS A 181 4.61 11.11 22.18
N PRO A 182 4.68 11.75 23.36
CA PRO A 182 3.55 11.77 24.29
C PRO A 182 2.25 12.34 23.67
N GLY A 183 2.35 13.44 22.92
CA GLY A 183 1.19 14.05 22.26
C GLY A 183 0.60 13.15 21.16
N TYR A 184 1.44 12.41 20.43
CA TYR A 184 0.95 11.39 19.49
C TYR A 184 0.17 10.28 20.21
N LEU A 185 0.71 9.77 21.32
CA LEU A 185 0.09 8.70 22.11
C LEU A 185 -1.24 9.14 22.74
N GLU A 186 -1.37 10.41 23.14
CA GLU A 186 -2.61 10.98 23.66
C GLU A 186 -3.72 11.02 22.59
N GLN A 187 -3.37 11.35 21.34
CA GLN A 187 -4.32 11.44 20.22
C GLN A 187 -4.67 10.07 19.60
N LEU A 188 -3.78 9.09 19.75
CA LEU A 188 -3.90 7.78 19.09
C LEU A 188 -5.24 7.06 19.38
N PRO A 189 -5.75 6.97 20.63
CA PRO A 189 -7.05 6.37 20.90
C PRO A 189 -8.21 7.06 20.15
N GLY A 190 -8.15 8.39 20.02
CA GLY A 190 -9.16 9.14 19.26
C GLY A 190 -9.22 8.71 17.80
N LYS A 191 -8.06 8.56 17.15
CA LYS A 191 -7.95 8.11 15.75
C LYS A 191 -8.37 6.65 15.58
N LEU A 192 -7.91 5.75 16.47
CA LEU A 192 -8.27 4.34 16.41
C LEU A 192 -9.76 4.11 16.63
N ARG A 193 -10.41 4.90 17.49
CA ARG A 193 -11.87 4.88 17.65
C ARG A 193 -12.61 5.21 16.34
N LEU A 194 -12.11 6.16 15.54
CA LEU A 194 -12.72 6.50 14.26
C LEU A 194 -12.61 5.33 13.26
N PHE A 195 -11.45 4.67 13.17
CA PHE A 195 -11.29 3.49 12.31
C PHE A 195 -12.14 2.31 12.79
N SER A 196 -12.22 2.09 14.10
CA SER A 196 -13.09 1.06 14.70
C SER A 196 -14.56 1.32 14.37
N ALA A 197 -15.04 2.56 14.49
CA ALA A 197 -16.39 2.94 14.13
C ALA A 197 -16.66 2.82 12.61
N PHE A 198 -15.68 3.19 11.79
CA PHE A 198 -15.78 3.10 10.33
C PHE A 198 -15.87 1.63 9.86
N LEU A 199 -15.06 0.74 10.43
CA LEU A 199 -15.16 -0.70 10.19
C LEU A 199 -16.54 -1.23 10.63
N GLY A 200 -16.98 -0.86 11.84
CA GLY A 200 -18.22 -1.33 12.43
C GLY A 200 -18.25 -2.85 12.53
N ASP A 201 -19.35 -3.45 12.05
CA ASP A 201 -19.57 -4.90 12.02
C ASP A 201 -19.12 -5.58 10.72
N ARG A 202 -18.57 -4.82 9.76
CA ARG A 202 -18.18 -5.36 8.46
C ARG A 202 -16.98 -6.29 8.59
N LYS A 203 -16.93 -7.28 7.71
CA LYS A 203 -15.80 -8.22 7.63
C LYS A 203 -14.50 -7.53 7.19
N TRP A 204 -14.60 -6.66 6.20
CA TRP A 204 -13.52 -5.85 5.63
C TRP A 204 -13.96 -4.39 5.56
N PHE A 205 -13.00 -3.48 5.40
CA PHE A 205 -13.28 -2.04 5.50
C PHE A 205 -14.24 -1.52 4.43
N ALA A 206 -14.18 -2.06 3.21
CA ALA A 206 -15.10 -1.71 2.14
C ALA A 206 -16.49 -2.37 2.32
N GLY A 207 -16.53 -3.60 2.85
CA GLY A 207 -17.74 -4.43 2.93
C GLY A 207 -17.45 -5.90 3.23
N GLU A 208 -18.09 -6.80 2.48
CA GLU A 208 -17.94 -8.26 2.67
C GLU A 208 -16.72 -8.85 1.96
N LYS A 209 -16.17 -8.14 0.97
CA LYS A 209 -15.03 -8.58 0.17
C LYS A 209 -13.76 -7.83 0.54
N LEU A 210 -12.64 -8.56 0.49
CA LEU A 210 -11.31 -8.01 0.71
C LEU A 210 -10.94 -7.07 -0.45
N THR A 211 -10.42 -5.90 -0.12
CA THR A 211 -9.94 -4.90 -1.09
C THR A 211 -8.51 -4.49 -0.76
N PHE A 212 -7.87 -3.71 -1.63
CA PHE A 212 -6.48 -3.29 -1.40
C PHE A 212 -6.32 -2.36 -0.18
N VAL A 213 -7.37 -1.65 0.23
CA VAL A 213 -7.31 -0.77 1.42
C VAL A 213 -7.23 -1.54 2.73
N ASP A 214 -7.66 -2.80 2.76
CA ASP A 214 -7.45 -3.67 3.93
C ASP A 214 -5.95 -3.94 4.14
N PHE A 215 -5.15 -3.99 3.08
CA PHE A 215 -3.68 -4.12 3.18
C PHE A 215 -3.06 -2.85 3.74
N LEU A 216 -3.55 -1.69 3.30
CA LEU A 216 -3.15 -0.40 3.83
C LEU A 216 -3.48 -0.28 5.33
N MET A 217 -4.68 -0.70 5.74
CA MET A 217 -5.09 -0.68 7.15
C MET A 217 -4.31 -1.66 8.01
N PHE A 218 -4.11 -2.90 7.55
CA PHE A 218 -3.31 -3.87 8.27
C PHE A 218 -1.90 -3.34 8.56
N ASP A 219 -1.28 -2.72 7.56
CA ASP A 219 0.05 -2.13 7.69
C ASP A 219 0.09 -0.99 8.74
N VAL A 220 -0.77 0.02 8.62
CA VAL A 220 -0.72 1.15 9.57
C VAL A 220 -1.13 0.77 10.98
N LEU A 221 -2.03 -0.21 11.15
CA LEU A 221 -2.38 -0.72 12.47
C LEU A 221 -1.24 -1.54 13.07
N ASP A 222 -0.53 -2.35 12.27
CA ASP A 222 0.63 -3.10 12.77
C ASP A 222 1.75 -2.16 13.20
N GLN A 223 2.06 -1.13 12.41
CA GLN A 223 3.05 -0.12 12.78
C GLN A 223 2.71 0.57 14.10
N ASN A 224 1.44 0.97 14.28
CA ASN A 224 0.99 1.59 15.52
C ASN A 224 1.00 0.61 16.70
N ARG A 225 0.70 -0.67 16.48
CA ARG A 225 0.81 -1.72 17.49
C ARG A 225 2.26 -1.96 17.92
N ILE A 226 3.21 -1.87 16.99
CA ILE A 226 4.65 -1.95 17.28
C ILE A 226 5.11 -0.68 18.03
N PHE A 227 4.63 0.50 17.62
CA PHE A 227 4.98 1.78 18.25
C PHE A 227 4.42 1.95 19.68
N ALA A 228 3.16 1.54 19.86
CA ALA A 228 2.42 1.62 21.10
C ALA A 228 1.78 0.25 21.36
N PRO A 229 2.49 -0.66 22.05
CA PRO A 229 1.97 -1.96 22.40
C PRO A 229 0.60 -1.84 23.09
N ARG A 230 -0.30 -2.78 22.79
CA ARG A 230 -1.66 -2.84 23.37
C ARG A 230 -2.62 -1.72 22.92
N CYS A 231 -2.22 -0.80 22.02
CA CYS A 231 -3.11 0.29 21.57
C CYS A 231 -4.41 -0.17 20.89
N LEU A 232 -4.44 -1.41 20.38
CA LEU A 232 -5.63 -1.99 19.74
C LEU A 232 -6.55 -2.75 20.70
N GLU A 233 -6.11 -3.07 21.93
CA GLU A 233 -6.90 -3.86 22.89
C GLU A 233 -8.30 -3.29 23.20
N PRO A 234 -8.50 -1.96 23.29
CA PRO A 234 -9.83 -1.39 23.49
C PRO A 234 -10.79 -1.57 22.30
N TYR A 235 -10.28 -1.95 21.12
CA TYR A 235 -11.03 -2.00 19.87
C TYR A 235 -11.10 -3.42 19.35
N GLY A 236 -11.98 -4.24 19.95
CA GLY A 236 -12.10 -5.66 19.64
C GLY A 236 -12.26 -5.96 18.14
N ASN A 237 -13.03 -5.15 17.41
CA ASN A 237 -13.23 -5.34 15.96
C ASN A 237 -11.95 -5.08 15.14
N LEU A 238 -11.11 -4.11 15.52
CA LEU A 238 -9.81 -3.90 14.90
C LEU A 238 -8.85 -5.05 15.22
N GLY A 239 -8.88 -5.57 16.45
CA GLY A 239 -8.15 -6.79 16.82
C GLY A 239 -8.55 -7.98 15.95
N SER A 240 -9.84 -8.25 15.84
CA SER A 240 -10.38 -9.32 14.97
C SER A 240 -10.04 -9.12 13.49
N PHE A 241 -10.02 -7.87 13.01
CA PHE A 241 -9.54 -7.55 11.66
C PHE A 241 -8.07 -7.96 11.46
N MET A 242 -7.18 -7.59 12.39
CA MET A 242 -5.76 -7.92 12.32
C MET A 242 -5.53 -9.44 12.30
N GLU A 243 -6.26 -10.18 13.14
CA GLU A 243 -6.21 -11.65 13.16
C GLU A 243 -6.72 -12.26 11.85
N ARG A 244 -7.90 -11.81 11.38
CA ARG A 244 -8.52 -12.29 10.14
C ARG A 244 -7.63 -12.05 8.93
N PHE A 245 -7.04 -10.87 8.83
CA PHE A 245 -6.13 -10.51 7.74
C PHE A 245 -4.83 -11.32 7.80
N GLY A 246 -4.21 -11.42 8.98
CA GLY A 246 -2.98 -12.20 9.19
C GLY A 246 -3.17 -13.70 8.94
N ALA A 247 -4.40 -14.22 9.06
CA ALA A 247 -4.75 -15.61 8.81
C ALA A 247 -5.05 -15.94 7.34
N LEU A 248 -5.10 -14.95 6.43
CA LEU A 248 -5.25 -15.22 4.99
C LEU A 248 -4.06 -16.07 4.52
N GLU A 249 -4.31 -17.22 3.89
CA GLU A 249 -3.30 -18.25 3.58
C GLU A 249 -1.99 -17.66 2.99
N LYS A 250 -2.11 -16.85 1.94
CA LYS A 250 -0.97 -16.22 1.27
C LYS A 250 -0.28 -15.15 2.12
N VAL A 251 -1.04 -14.41 2.95
CA VAL A 251 -0.48 -13.43 3.89
C VAL A 251 0.27 -14.16 5.00
N ALA A 252 -0.35 -15.16 5.63
CA ALA A 252 0.26 -15.98 6.68
C ALA A 252 1.54 -16.67 6.19
N ALA A 253 1.53 -17.20 4.96
CA ALA A 253 2.71 -17.79 4.33
C ALA A 253 3.82 -16.74 4.11
N TYR A 254 3.47 -15.54 3.63
CA TYR A 254 4.42 -14.46 3.44
C TYR A 254 5.03 -13.99 4.76
N LEU A 255 4.21 -13.72 5.78
CA LEU A 255 4.64 -13.27 7.12
C LEU A 255 5.60 -14.27 7.80
N LYS A 256 5.56 -15.55 7.43
CA LYS A 256 6.46 -16.61 7.92
C LYS A 256 7.69 -16.83 7.04
N SER A 257 7.73 -16.24 5.84
CA SER A 257 8.81 -16.45 4.87
C SER A 257 10.04 -15.60 5.20
N SER A 258 11.22 -16.04 4.76
CA SER A 258 12.46 -15.27 4.88
C SER A 258 12.47 -13.95 4.08
N ARG A 259 11.50 -13.77 3.19
CA ARG A 259 11.30 -12.52 2.43
C ARG A 259 10.62 -11.45 3.27
N PHE A 260 9.83 -11.85 4.26
CA PHE A 260 9.16 -10.90 5.14
C PHE A 260 10.19 -10.29 6.08
N GLN A 261 10.21 -8.96 6.10
CA GLN A 261 10.96 -8.20 7.08
C GLN A 261 9.92 -7.54 7.97
N LYS A 262 10.16 -7.54 9.28
CA LYS A 262 9.31 -6.80 10.23
C LYS A 262 9.90 -5.43 10.55
N MET A 263 11.23 -5.37 10.59
CA MET A 263 12.04 -4.18 10.87
C MET A 263 13.17 -4.07 9.84
N PRO A 264 13.63 -2.84 9.53
CA PRO A 264 13.17 -1.56 10.08
C PRO A 264 11.86 -1.09 9.43
N ILE A 265 11.05 -0.32 10.16
CA ILE A 265 9.83 0.32 9.63
C ILE A 265 10.18 1.57 8.83
N ASN A 266 11.10 2.37 9.35
CA ASN A 266 11.53 3.64 8.78
C ASN A 266 12.98 3.56 8.30
N ASN A 267 13.40 4.51 7.45
CA ASN A 267 14.81 4.62 7.07
C ASN A 267 15.68 4.95 8.31
N LYS A 268 16.97 4.64 8.24
CA LYS A 268 18.02 4.83 9.27
C LYS A 268 18.17 6.27 9.80
N MET A 269 17.59 7.26 9.12
CA MET A 269 17.56 8.65 9.57
C MET A 269 16.49 8.91 10.63
N ALA A 270 15.48 8.05 10.74
CA ALA A 270 14.40 8.20 11.72
C ALA A 270 14.91 7.97 13.14
N LYS A 271 14.36 8.72 14.09
CA LYS A 271 14.61 8.54 15.53
C LYS A 271 13.97 7.27 16.08
N TRP A 272 12.95 6.74 15.41
CA TRP A 272 12.32 5.47 15.77
C TRP A 272 12.04 4.59 14.54
N GLY A 273 12.18 3.28 14.71
CA GLY A 273 11.91 2.29 13.67
C GLY A 273 12.98 2.17 12.59
N GLY A 274 14.14 2.84 12.74
CA GLY A 274 15.22 2.90 11.75
C GLY A 274 16.28 1.79 11.82
N LYS A 275 16.18 0.86 12.80
CA LYS A 275 17.15 -0.20 13.05
C LYS A 275 16.51 -1.57 12.87
N LYS A 276 17.33 -2.56 12.47
CA LYS A 276 16.97 -3.98 12.58
C LYS A 276 17.16 -4.39 14.04
N GLU A 277 16.12 -4.93 14.66
CA GLU A 277 16.20 -5.58 15.98
C GLU A 277 16.66 -7.02 15.82
#